data_AF-A0A382WVJ8-F1
#
_entry.id   AF-A0A382WVJ8-F1
#
_cell.length_a   1.000
_cell.length_b   1.000
_cell.length_c   1.000
_cell.angle_alpha   90.00
_cell.angle_beta   90.00
_cell.angle_gamma   90.00
#
_symmetry.space_group_name_H-M   'P 1'
#
loop_
_entity.id
_entity.type
_entity.pdbx_description
1 polymer ?
#
loop_
_entity_poly.entity_id
_entity_poly.type
_entity_poly.pdbx_seq_one_letter_code
_entity_poly.pdbx_strand_id
1 'polypeptide(L)'
;MEKNMKKMLYVLVITFLSFTIYSCAKKSDSSSSSSTTELEGTWVVSCYASGSKYLIKTITVSGTSVVEKYEYHLDSSCATDYDTWETTYTSLAIGDEHTDDTYGSSGGTGHKFTMTVDTNTYTPLSASNVTWSNDNSWCGESDWVLNTPQSIAGKTCGGGTWWNLNIAIYGMYILDGTKLMPSYQSSTSGSYPSSVSSETSNTFCLVQSATSCADTTPPTVSSISPTDGQTGVSVSENISVTFSETMDFNSPTVNTDNTTCYGSLALSSD
;
A
#
# COMPACT_ATOMS: atom_id res chain seq x y z
N MET A 1 8.80 -53.38 81.29
CA MET A 1 9.92 -52.53 81.72
C MET A 1 9.89 -51.29 80.85
N GLU A 2 9.62 -50.17 81.50
CA GLU A 2 9.54 -48.83 80.93
C GLU A 2 10.91 -48.34 80.47
N LYS A 3 11.00 -47.76 79.25
CA LYS A 3 12.08 -46.82 78.91
C LYS A 3 11.56 -45.77 77.93
N ASN A 4 11.25 -44.61 78.48
CA ASN A 4 11.11 -43.33 77.77
C ASN A 4 12.39 -42.99 76.98
N MET A 5 12.26 -42.58 75.71
CA MET A 5 13.30 -41.81 75.01
C MET A 5 12.70 -40.82 73.99
N LYS A 6 12.58 -39.57 74.47
CA LYS A 6 12.73 -38.23 73.85
C LYS A 6 12.29 -37.99 72.39
N LYS A 7 11.31 -37.07 72.25
CA LYS A 7 11.01 -36.28 71.03
C LYS A 7 12.23 -35.49 70.56
N MET A 8 12.53 -35.51 69.25
CA MET A 8 13.19 -34.40 68.56
C MET A 8 12.40 -34.10 67.27
N LEU A 9 11.79 -32.92 67.26
CA LEU A 9 11.12 -32.29 66.14
C LEU A 9 12.20 -31.70 65.22
N TYR A 10 12.34 -32.18 63.98
CA TYR A 10 13.22 -31.54 62.99
C TYR A 10 12.37 -30.67 62.07
N VAL A 11 12.48 -29.35 62.26
CA VAL A 11 11.93 -28.31 61.41
C VAL A 11 12.89 -28.13 60.23
N LEU A 12 12.42 -28.43 59.02
CA LEU A 12 13.20 -28.27 57.79
C LEU A 12 13.12 -26.80 57.36
N VAL A 13 14.11 -26.00 57.77
CA VAL A 13 14.27 -24.60 57.39
C VAL A 13 14.80 -24.56 55.96
N ILE A 14 13.92 -24.27 54.98
CA ILE A 14 14.32 -23.98 53.60
C ILE A 14 14.85 -22.54 53.57
N THR A 15 16.16 -22.39 53.64
CA THR A 15 16.87 -21.14 53.35
C THR A 15 16.78 -20.84 51.85
N PHE A 16 15.98 -19.84 51.48
CA PHE A 16 16.01 -19.21 50.16
C PHE A 16 17.38 -18.53 49.95
N LEU A 17 18.24 -19.17 49.18
CA LEU A 17 19.50 -18.57 48.73
C LEU A 17 19.19 -17.70 47.50
N SER A 18 19.10 -16.38 47.71
CA SER A 18 18.94 -15.40 46.63
C SER A 18 20.24 -15.28 45.83
N PHE A 19 20.27 -15.83 44.61
CA PHE A 19 21.30 -15.56 43.62
C PHE A 19 21.00 -14.22 42.93
N THR A 20 21.72 -13.17 43.31
CA THR A 20 21.86 -11.95 42.52
C THR A 20 22.88 -12.20 41.41
N ILE A 21 22.40 -12.44 40.20
CA ILE A 21 23.23 -12.48 38.99
C ILE A 21 23.55 -11.04 38.57
N TYR A 22 24.79 -10.62 38.80
CA TYR A 22 25.37 -9.46 38.12
C TYR A 22 25.58 -9.85 36.66
N SER A 23 24.66 -9.44 35.78
CA SER A 23 24.88 -9.55 34.34
C SER A 23 25.80 -8.42 33.92
N CYS A 24 27.07 -8.74 33.67
CA CYS A 24 27.91 -7.92 32.82
C CYS A 24 27.39 -8.08 31.39
N ALA A 25 26.56 -7.14 30.94
CA ALA A 25 26.24 -7.02 29.52
C ALA A 25 27.53 -6.65 28.79
N LYS A 26 28.12 -7.63 28.09
CA LYS A 26 28.94 -7.30 26.92
C LYS A 26 28.05 -6.47 26.00
N LYS A 27 28.59 -5.36 25.50
CA LYS A 27 28.03 -4.65 24.34
C LYS A 27 28.00 -5.65 23.18
N SER A 28 26.90 -6.38 23.07
CA SER A 28 26.57 -7.19 21.92
C SER A 28 26.00 -6.23 20.90
N ASP A 29 26.67 -6.13 19.76
CA ASP A 29 26.11 -5.48 18.57
C ASP A 29 24.71 -6.07 18.33
N SER A 30 23.70 -5.25 18.60
CA SER A 30 22.30 -5.59 18.36
C SER A 30 22.13 -5.67 16.85
N SER A 31 22.32 -6.85 16.30
CA SER A 31 21.73 -7.18 15.00
C SER A 31 20.24 -7.36 15.27
N SER A 32 19.53 -6.24 15.37
CA SER A 32 18.08 -6.18 15.38
C SER A 32 17.60 -6.68 14.02
N SER A 33 17.36 -7.98 13.89
CA SER A 33 16.50 -8.49 12.84
C SER A 33 15.07 -8.08 13.21
N SER A 34 14.67 -6.86 12.84
CA SER A 34 13.29 -6.41 12.98
C SER A 34 12.42 -7.24 12.06
N SER A 35 11.35 -7.81 12.61
CA SER A 35 10.37 -8.55 11.84
C SER A 35 9.68 -7.64 10.83
N THR A 36 9.41 -8.11 9.61
CA THR A 36 8.65 -7.36 8.57
C THR A 36 7.18 -7.14 8.93
N THR A 37 6.73 -7.71 10.05
CA THR A 37 5.34 -7.73 10.53
C THR A 37 4.62 -6.38 10.45
N GLU A 38 5.31 -5.27 10.72
CA GLU A 38 4.70 -3.93 10.71
C GLU A 38 4.33 -3.43 9.30
N LEU A 39 4.98 -3.94 8.25
CA LEU A 39 4.72 -3.59 6.87
C LEU A 39 3.81 -4.59 6.15
N GLU A 40 3.49 -5.72 6.77
CA GLU A 40 2.70 -6.79 6.14
C GLU A 40 1.36 -6.28 5.64
N GLY A 41 1.01 -6.67 4.41
CA GLY A 41 -0.25 -6.31 3.77
C GLY A 41 -0.06 -5.53 2.48
N THR A 42 -1.17 -4.98 1.99
CA THR A 42 -1.23 -4.21 0.74
C THR A 42 -1.48 -2.75 1.06
N TRP A 43 -0.66 -1.89 0.47
CA TRP A 43 -0.64 -0.45 0.63
C TRP A 43 -0.89 0.19 -0.73
N VAL A 44 -1.79 1.17 -0.82
CA VAL A 44 -2.23 1.73 -2.09
C VAL A 44 -2.20 3.26 -2.05
N VAL A 45 -1.71 3.87 -3.11
CA VAL A 45 -2.03 5.25 -3.48
C VAL A 45 -3.20 5.17 -4.45
N SER A 46 -4.35 5.70 -4.02
CA SER A 46 -5.57 5.75 -4.83
C SER A 46 -5.35 6.54 -6.12
N CYS A 47 -6.20 6.29 -7.12
CA CYS A 47 -6.17 6.94 -8.43
C CYS A 47 -5.93 8.45 -8.34
N TYR A 48 -4.85 8.93 -8.96
CA TYR A 48 -4.54 10.37 -9.01
C TYR A 48 -4.00 10.78 -10.37
N ALA A 49 -4.15 12.07 -10.71
CA ALA A 49 -3.66 12.61 -11.98
C ALA A 49 -2.12 12.67 -12.00
N SER A 50 -1.52 12.16 -13.08
CA SER A 50 -0.08 12.16 -13.31
C SER A 50 0.21 12.52 -14.77
N GLY A 51 0.53 13.79 -15.01
CA GLY A 51 0.72 14.33 -16.36
C GLY A 51 -0.57 14.24 -17.19
N SER A 52 -0.55 13.44 -18.26
CA SER A 52 -1.71 13.22 -19.16
C SER A 52 -2.45 11.90 -18.89
N LYS A 53 -2.14 11.24 -17.77
CA LYS A 53 -2.66 9.94 -17.37
C LYS A 53 -3.11 9.99 -15.91
N TYR A 54 -3.66 8.88 -15.45
CA TYR A 54 -4.00 8.65 -14.05
C TYR A 54 -3.24 7.43 -13.56
N LEU A 55 -2.87 7.42 -12.28
CA LEU A 55 -1.93 6.45 -11.74
C LEU A 55 -2.47 5.87 -10.43
N ILE A 56 -2.43 4.55 -10.33
CA ILE A 56 -2.55 3.81 -9.07
C ILE A 56 -1.17 3.23 -8.74
N LYS A 57 -0.77 3.30 -7.47
CA LYS A 57 0.45 2.63 -7.00
C LYS A 57 0.10 1.66 -5.89
N THR A 58 0.68 0.48 -5.94
CA THR A 58 0.46 -0.58 -4.96
C THR A 58 1.80 -1.11 -4.46
N ILE A 59 1.94 -1.27 -3.15
CA ILE A 59 3.02 -2.00 -2.49
C ILE A 59 2.38 -3.13 -1.71
N THR A 60 2.76 -4.38 -1.98
CA THR A 60 2.35 -5.53 -1.18
C THR A 60 3.57 -6.15 -0.52
N VAL A 61 3.53 -6.29 0.80
CA VAL A 61 4.57 -6.94 1.59
C VAL A 61 4.01 -8.25 2.13
N SER A 62 4.76 -9.33 1.90
CA SER A 62 4.47 -10.66 2.43
C SER A 62 5.77 -11.32 2.90
N GLY A 63 5.99 -11.32 4.22
CA GLY A 63 7.26 -11.70 4.81
C GLY A 63 8.40 -10.85 4.23
N THR A 64 9.38 -11.52 3.63
CA THR A 64 10.54 -10.85 3.01
C THR A 64 10.35 -10.48 1.54
N SER A 65 9.17 -10.73 0.98
CA SER A 65 8.83 -10.42 -0.42
C SER A 65 8.05 -9.12 -0.50
N VAL A 66 8.42 -8.27 -1.46
CA VAL A 66 7.72 -7.00 -1.74
C VAL A 66 7.37 -6.95 -3.22
N VAL A 67 6.15 -6.57 -3.54
CA VAL A 67 5.71 -6.30 -4.91
C VAL A 67 5.29 -4.86 -5.00
N GLU A 68 5.92 -4.11 -5.89
CA GLU A 68 5.53 -2.75 -6.21
C GLU A 68 4.97 -2.69 -7.64
N LYS A 69 3.78 -2.11 -7.78
CA LYS A 69 3.04 -2.05 -9.04
C LYS A 69 2.52 -0.65 -9.30
N TYR A 70 2.83 -0.09 -10.46
CA TYR A 70 2.36 1.21 -10.95
C TYR A 70 1.46 0.98 -12.16
N GLU A 71 0.20 1.39 -12.06
CA GLU A 71 -0.84 1.16 -13.07
C GLU A 71 -1.26 2.49 -13.67
N TYR A 72 -0.96 2.68 -14.95
CA TYR A 72 -1.36 3.89 -15.68
C TYR A 72 -2.70 3.66 -16.37
N HIS A 73 -3.57 4.65 -16.27
CA HIS A 73 -4.90 4.65 -16.83
C HIS A 73 -5.16 5.91 -17.67
N LEU A 74 -6.08 5.79 -18.62
CA LEU A 74 -6.44 6.86 -19.56
C LEU A 74 -7.49 7.83 -19.02
N ASP A 75 -8.22 7.45 -17.99
CA ASP A 75 -9.35 8.21 -17.44
C ASP A 75 -9.24 8.40 -15.93
N SER A 76 -9.96 9.40 -15.41
CA SER A 76 -9.91 9.81 -14.01
C SER A 76 -10.52 8.84 -13.02
N SER A 77 -11.25 7.83 -13.48
CA SER A 77 -11.76 6.75 -12.64
C SER A 77 -10.76 5.59 -12.51
N CYS A 78 -9.64 5.66 -13.25
CA CYS A 78 -8.67 4.58 -13.36
C CYS A 78 -9.29 3.25 -13.81
N ALA A 79 -10.29 3.31 -14.70
CA ALA A 79 -10.96 2.12 -15.22
C ALA A 79 -10.39 1.63 -16.55
N THR A 80 -9.78 2.51 -17.33
CA THR A 80 -9.24 2.21 -18.66
C THR A 80 -7.73 2.11 -18.60
N ASP A 81 -7.23 0.88 -18.55
CA ASP A 81 -5.80 0.59 -18.42
C ASP A 81 -5.00 1.02 -19.66
N TYR A 82 -3.80 1.53 -19.41
CA TYR A 82 -2.84 1.94 -20.44
C TYR A 82 -1.58 1.06 -20.42
N ASP A 83 -0.95 0.95 -19.25
CA ASP A 83 0.15 0.03 -18.98
C ASP A 83 0.33 -0.24 -17.49
N THR A 84 1.17 -1.24 -17.20
CA THR A 84 1.60 -1.58 -15.85
C THR A 84 3.12 -1.71 -15.80
N TRP A 85 3.71 -1.15 -14.74
CA TRP A 85 5.08 -1.37 -14.35
C TRP A 85 5.09 -2.14 -13.04
N GLU A 86 5.81 -3.26 -12.98
CA GLU A 86 5.87 -4.10 -11.79
C GLU A 86 7.32 -4.45 -11.45
N THR A 87 7.71 -4.18 -10.20
CA THR A 87 9.00 -4.58 -9.64
C THR A 87 8.76 -5.48 -8.43
N THR A 88 9.35 -6.66 -8.45
CA THR A 88 9.37 -7.55 -7.28
C THR A 88 10.71 -7.43 -6.57
N TYR A 89 10.68 -7.53 -5.26
CA TYR A 89 11.85 -7.54 -4.41
C TYR A 89 11.79 -8.72 -3.45
N THR A 90 12.96 -9.24 -3.11
CA THR A 90 13.13 -10.30 -2.13
C THR A 90 14.10 -9.86 -1.03
N SER A 91 14.19 -10.67 0.02
CA SER A 91 15.14 -10.45 1.12
C SER A 91 14.95 -9.09 1.81
N LEU A 92 13.70 -8.61 1.91
CA LEU A 92 13.39 -7.44 2.72
C LEU A 92 13.89 -7.67 4.15
N ALA A 93 14.73 -6.76 4.61
CA ALA A 93 15.25 -6.73 5.97
C ALA A 93 15.08 -5.31 6.52
N ILE A 94 14.31 -5.21 7.60
CA ILE A 94 14.16 -3.98 8.37
C ILE A 94 15.38 -3.84 9.28
N GLY A 95 15.88 -2.61 9.41
CA GLY A 95 17.08 -2.28 10.17
C GLY A 95 16.84 -1.15 11.15
N ASP A 96 17.84 -0.29 11.28
CA ASP A 96 17.88 0.81 12.25
C ASP A 96 16.64 1.71 12.14
N GLU A 97 16.18 2.18 13.31
CA GLU A 97 15.13 3.20 13.39
C GLU A 97 15.58 4.48 12.67
N HIS A 98 14.61 5.15 12.05
CA HIS A 98 14.78 6.42 11.38
C HIS A 98 13.66 7.37 11.78
N THR A 99 14.05 8.56 12.21
CA THR A 99 13.18 9.72 12.40
C THR A 99 13.55 10.76 11.35
N ASP A 100 12.59 11.18 10.53
CA ASP A 100 12.78 12.27 9.57
C ASP A 100 12.21 13.56 10.15
N ASP A 101 13.07 14.52 10.45
CA ASP A 101 12.66 15.84 10.95
C ASP A 101 11.95 16.68 9.88
N THR A 102 12.04 16.26 8.61
CA THR A 102 11.38 16.89 7.45
C THR A 102 9.96 16.35 7.24
N TYR A 103 9.65 15.19 7.81
CA TYR A 103 8.26 14.73 7.94
C TYR A 103 7.58 15.60 8.99
N GLY A 104 6.46 16.23 8.63
CA GLY A 104 5.81 17.29 9.39
C GLY A 104 5.50 16.96 10.85
N SER A 105 4.88 17.90 11.58
CA SER A 105 4.61 17.87 13.04
C SER A 105 3.85 16.65 13.61
N SER A 106 3.59 15.62 12.81
CA SER A 106 2.80 14.41 13.08
C SER A 106 3.55 13.29 13.81
N GLY A 107 4.89 13.33 13.89
CA GLY A 107 5.66 12.41 14.76
C GLY A 107 5.63 10.92 14.36
N GLY A 108 5.57 10.62 13.06
CA GLY A 108 5.66 9.25 12.55
C GLY A 108 7.00 8.57 12.90
N THR A 109 6.98 7.25 13.04
CA THR A 109 8.17 6.42 13.30
C THR A 109 8.52 5.61 12.08
N GLY A 110 9.81 5.41 11.83
CA GLY A 110 10.28 4.77 10.62
C GLY A 110 11.49 3.89 10.83
N HIS A 111 11.85 3.14 9.80
CA HIS A 111 13.07 2.34 9.79
C HIS A 111 13.77 2.45 8.44
N LYS A 112 15.08 2.23 8.47
CA LYS A 112 15.85 1.85 7.29
C LYS A 112 15.53 0.40 6.94
N PHE A 113 15.63 0.09 5.65
CA PHE A 113 15.48 -1.27 5.16
C PHE A 113 16.44 -1.54 4.00
N THR A 114 16.69 -2.82 3.77
CA THR A 114 17.34 -3.31 2.56
C THR A 114 16.46 -4.36 1.90
N MET A 115 16.57 -4.47 0.58
CA MET A 115 15.91 -5.51 -0.21
C MET A 115 16.71 -5.74 -1.49
N THR A 116 16.40 -6.79 -2.25
CA THR A 116 17.06 -7.11 -3.51
C THR A 116 16.04 -7.13 -4.64
N VAL A 117 16.34 -6.47 -5.77
CA VAL A 117 15.47 -6.52 -6.96
C VAL A 117 15.45 -7.94 -7.51
N ASP A 118 14.26 -8.50 -7.68
CA ASP A 118 14.04 -9.85 -8.18
C ASP A 118 13.55 -9.83 -9.64
N THR A 119 12.49 -9.05 -9.92
CA THR A 119 12.01 -8.81 -11.29
C THR A 119 11.74 -7.34 -11.52
N ASN A 120 11.75 -6.92 -12.79
CA ASN A 120 11.35 -5.60 -13.22
C ASN A 120 10.73 -5.71 -14.61
N THR A 121 9.44 -5.42 -14.72
CA THR A 121 8.65 -5.71 -15.92
C THR A 121 7.76 -4.53 -16.32
N TYR A 122 7.54 -4.43 -17.64
CA TYR A 122 6.56 -3.54 -18.25
C TYR A 122 5.53 -4.39 -19.00
N THR A 123 4.26 -4.02 -18.88
CA THR A 123 3.14 -4.66 -19.58
C THR A 123 2.29 -3.60 -20.27
N PRO A 124 2.29 -3.52 -21.62
CA PRO A 124 1.37 -2.64 -22.32
C PRO A 124 -0.05 -3.24 -22.31
N LEU A 125 -1.04 -2.44 -21.91
CA LEU A 125 -2.43 -2.89 -21.72
C LEU A 125 -3.41 -2.30 -22.74
N SER A 126 -2.93 -1.48 -23.67
CA SER A 126 -3.74 -0.95 -24.78
C SER A 126 -3.07 -1.14 -26.14
N ALA A 127 -3.88 -1.40 -27.16
CA ALA A 127 -3.38 -1.63 -28.53
C ALA A 127 -2.64 -0.41 -29.12
N SER A 128 -3.09 0.80 -28.76
CA SER A 128 -2.42 2.05 -29.14
C SER A 128 -1.02 2.15 -28.53
N ASN A 129 -0.87 1.74 -27.26
CA ASN A 129 0.41 1.74 -26.58
C ASN A 129 1.37 0.69 -27.15
N VAL A 130 0.89 -0.52 -27.45
CA VAL A 130 1.70 -1.56 -28.11
C VAL A 130 2.24 -1.06 -29.46
N THR A 131 1.37 -0.47 -30.28
CA THR A 131 1.76 0.07 -31.59
C THR A 131 2.82 1.15 -31.43
N TRP A 132 2.56 2.14 -30.57
CA TRP A 132 3.50 3.22 -30.30
C TRP A 132 4.84 2.71 -29.76
N SER A 133 4.81 1.76 -28.82
CA SER A 133 6.02 1.19 -28.20
C SER A 133 6.90 0.49 -29.23
N ASN A 134 6.30 -0.29 -30.14
CA ASN A 134 7.04 -0.98 -31.20
C ASN A 134 7.58 -0.02 -32.25
N ASP A 135 6.78 0.96 -32.69
CA ASP A 135 7.18 1.96 -33.69
C ASP A 135 8.33 2.84 -33.21
N ASN A 136 8.40 3.12 -31.90
CA ASN A 136 9.39 4.01 -31.30
C ASN A 136 10.56 3.26 -30.63
N SER A 137 10.62 1.93 -30.76
CA SER A 137 11.61 1.09 -30.08
C SER A 137 11.68 1.39 -28.57
N TRP A 138 10.52 1.47 -27.92
CA TRP A 138 10.42 1.84 -26.51
C TRP A 138 11.22 0.89 -25.62
N CYS A 139 12.00 1.45 -24.70
CA CYS A 139 13.02 0.74 -23.91
C CYS A 139 14.10 0.01 -24.72
N GLY A 140 14.28 0.35 -26.00
CA GLY A 140 15.16 -0.37 -26.92
C GLY A 140 14.56 -1.67 -27.47
N GLU A 141 13.26 -1.92 -27.26
CA GLU A 141 12.54 -3.12 -27.69
C GLU A 141 11.49 -2.79 -28.75
N SER A 142 11.18 -3.76 -29.62
CA SER A 142 10.21 -3.58 -30.72
C SER A 142 9.28 -4.77 -30.91
N ASP A 143 9.25 -5.68 -29.94
CA ASP A 143 8.47 -6.91 -29.92
C ASP A 143 7.43 -6.93 -28.78
N TRP A 144 7.01 -5.76 -28.31
CA TRP A 144 6.01 -5.62 -27.27
C TRP A 144 4.70 -6.30 -27.69
N VAL A 145 4.18 -7.14 -26.80
CA VAL A 145 2.91 -7.86 -26.98
C VAL A 145 1.89 -7.38 -25.95
N LEU A 146 0.66 -7.14 -26.40
CA LEU A 146 -0.45 -6.74 -25.54
C LEU A 146 -0.62 -7.71 -24.36
N ASN A 147 -0.82 -7.17 -23.16
CA ASN A 147 -1.05 -7.93 -21.92
C ASN A 147 0.06 -8.94 -21.57
N THR A 148 1.25 -8.77 -22.13
CA THR A 148 2.38 -9.66 -21.88
C THR A 148 3.47 -8.90 -21.14
N PRO A 149 3.80 -9.29 -19.89
CA PRO A 149 4.91 -8.67 -19.16
C PRO A 149 6.23 -9.03 -19.82
N GLN A 150 7.07 -8.02 -20.04
CA GLN A 150 8.42 -8.20 -20.57
C GLN A 150 9.40 -7.44 -19.69
N SER A 151 10.58 -8.04 -19.48
CA SER A 151 11.56 -7.46 -18.57
C SER A 151 12.12 -6.16 -19.11
N ILE A 152 12.24 -5.17 -18.22
CA ILE A 152 12.85 -3.86 -18.47
C ILE A 152 14.10 -3.64 -17.61
N ALA A 153 14.57 -4.68 -16.91
CA ALA A 153 15.70 -4.58 -16.01
C ALA A 153 16.95 -4.04 -16.74
N GLY A 154 17.53 -2.98 -16.20
CA GLY A 154 18.70 -2.31 -16.78
C GLY A 154 18.43 -1.48 -18.04
N LYS A 155 17.18 -1.40 -18.51
CA LYS A 155 16.82 -0.67 -19.75
C LYS A 155 16.46 0.77 -19.45
N THR A 156 16.75 1.65 -20.40
CA THR A 156 16.33 3.05 -20.35
C THR A 156 14.98 3.20 -21.02
N CYS A 157 13.95 3.48 -20.24
CA CYS A 157 12.59 3.69 -20.70
C CYS A 157 12.19 5.13 -20.38
N GLY A 158 12.22 6.02 -21.37
CA GLY A 158 11.97 7.44 -21.18
C GLY A 158 13.16 8.16 -20.54
N GLY A 159 12.90 8.92 -19.47
CA GLY A 159 13.92 9.77 -18.83
C GLY A 159 14.87 9.06 -17.87
N GLY A 160 14.68 7.76 -17.61
CA GLY A 160 15.42 7.03 -16.59
C GLY A 160 15.75 5.58 -16.98
N THR A 161 16.74 5.02 -16.29
CA THR A 161 17.14 3.61 -16.42
C THR A 161 16.59 2.83 -15.24
N TRP A 162 15.90 1.74 -15.55
CA TRP A 162 15.34 0.84 -14.55
C TRP A 162 16.41 -0.05 -13.94
N TRP A 163 16.23 -0.42 -12.67
CA TRP A 163 17.20 -1.21 -11.95
C TRP A 163 17.43 -2.58 -12.60
N ASN A 164 18.69 -3.02 -12.56
CA ASN A 164 19.04 -4.40 -12.88
C ASN A 164 18.53 -5.34 -11.79
N LEU A 165 18.38 -6.61 -12.16
CA LEU A 165 18.04 -7.66 -11.21
C LEU A 165 19.23 -7.97 -10.29
N ASN A 166 18.96 -8.55 -9.13
CA ASN A 166 19.94 -8.99 -8.14
C ASN A 166 20.83 -7.87 -7.58
N ILE A 167 20.35 -6.61 -7.60
CA ILE A 167 21.02 -5.50 -6.94
C ILE A 167 20.36 -5.24 -5.58
N ALA A 168 21.18 -4.86 -4.60
CA ALA A 168 20.68 -4.39 -3.32
C ALA A 168 20.10 -2.97 -3.47
N ILE A 169 18.96 -2.75 -2.85
CA ILE A 169 18.27 -1.48 -2.70
C ILE A 169 18.34 -1.09 -1.24
N TYR A 170 18.72 0.16 -0.98
CA TYR A 170 18.73 0.75 0.36
C TYR A 170 17.59 1.75 0.45
N GLY A 171 16.79 1.61 1.48
CA GLY A 171 15.59 2.42 1.65
C GLY A 171 15.32 2.78 3.09
N MET A 172 14.35 3.66 3.26
CA MET A 172 13.76 4.02 4.52
C MET A 172 12.28 4.25 4.31
N TYR A 173 11.51 4.13 5.37
CA TYR A 173 10.10 4.50 5.35
C TYR A 173 9.74 5.21 6.64
N ILE A 174 8.62 5.92 6.62
CA ILE A 174 7.89 6.32 7.81
C ILE A 174 6.53 5.64 7.80
N LEU A 175 6.08 5.23 8.99
CA LEU A 175 4.70 4.89 9.28
C LEU A 175 4.08 6.01 10.12
N ASP A 176 2.95 6.53 9.65
CA ASP A 176 2.09 7.46 10.39
C ASP A 176 0.68 6.87 10.43
N GLY A 177 0.41 6.11 11.49
CA GLY A 177 -0.80 5.31 11.62
C GLY A 177 -0.90 4.27 10.50
N THR A 178 -1.86 4.46 9.58
CA THR A 178 -2.12 3.56 8.44
C THR A 178 -1.51 4.05 7.13
N LYS A 179 -0.61 5.04 7.19
CA LYS A 179 0.10 5.60 6.04
C LYS A 179 1.54 5.14 6.02
N LEU A 180 1.99 4.71 4.84
CA LEU A 180 3.36 4.33 4.53
C LEU A 180 3.93 5.33 3.52
N MET A 181 5.04 5.98 3.87
CA MET A 181 5.81 6.83 2.97
C MET A 181 7.20 6.22 2.78
N PRO A 182 7.44 5.45 1.71
CA PRO A 182 8.73 4.87 1.43
C PRO A 182 9.62 5.85 0.68
N SER A 183 10.93 5.62 0.76
CA SER A 183 11.97 6.25 -0.04
C SER A 183 13.09 5.25 -0.21
N TYR A 184 13.57 5.03 -1.43
CA TYR A 184 14.63 4.04 -1.66
C TYR A 184 15.43 4.37 -2.92
N GLN A 185 16.67 3.87 -2.94
CA GLN A 185 17.62 4.08 -4.01
C GLN A 185 18.54 2.86 -4.16
N SER A 186 19.22 2.75 -5.30
CA SER A 186 20.18 1.68 -5.53
C SER A 186 21.37 1.79 -4.56
N SER A 187 21.81 0.65 -4.02
CA SER A 187 23.01 0.56 -3.18
C SER A 187 24.29 1.07 -3.85
N THR A 188 24.32 1.22 -5.18
CA THR A 188 25.45 1.83 -5.90
C THR A 188 25.67 3.29 -5.52
N SER A 189 24.66 3.97 -4.96
CA SER A 189 24.85 5.30 -4.36
C SER A 189 25.66 5.25 -3.06
N GLY A 190 25.85 4.06 -2.48
CA GLY A 190 26.59 3.83 -1.24
C GLY A 190 25.90 4.39 0.00
N SER A 191 24.65 4.84 -0.08
CA SER A 191 23.96 5.52 1.02
C SER A 191 22.45 5.25 1.00
N TYR A 192 21.86 5.30 2.19
CA TYR A 192 20.42 5.36 2.34
C TYR A 192 19.89 6.72 1.87
N PRO A 193 18.60 6.84 1.47
CA PRO A 193 17.97 8.13 1.24
C PRO A 193 18.11 9.05 2.46
N SER A 194 18.00 10.36 2.25
CA SER A 194 18.10 11.34 3.35
C SER A 194 16.75 11.69 3.98
N SER A 195 15.65 11.43 3.26
CA SER A 195 14.30 11.79 3.68
C SER A 195 13.24 10.96 2.93
N VAL A 196 12.02 11.03 3.45
CA VAL A 196 10.80 10.57 2.78
C VAL A 196 9.98 11.76 2.25
N SER A 197 9.05 11.51 1.33
CA SER A 197 8.10 12.51 0.83
C SER A 197 6.69 12.22 1.37
N SER A 198 6.01 13.27 1.83
CA SER A 198 4.60 13.24 2.25
C SER A 198 3.64 13.67 1.13
N GLU A 199 4.11 13.80 -0.11
CA GLU A 199 3.25 14.03 -1.26
C GLU A 199 2.22 12.90 -1.42
N THR A 200 1.04 13.24 -1.92
CA THR A 200 -0.04 12.25 -2.17
C THR A 200 0.44 11.10 -3.04
N SER A 201 1.27 11.38 -4.05
CA SER A 201 1.87 10.38 -4.96
C SER A 201 2.86 9.41 -4.29
N ASN A 202 3.22 9.63 -3.02
CA ASN A 202 4.14 8.82 -2.23
C ASN A 202 3.54 8.38 -0.88
N THR A 203 2.26 8.69 -0.62
CA THR A 203 1.59 8.36 0.64
C THR A 203 0.67 7.18 0.42
N PHE A 204 1.16 5.97 0.70
CA PHE A 204 0.39 4.74 0.54
C PHE A 204 -0.45 4.45 1.77
N CYS A 205 -1.64 3.93 1.59
CA CYS A 205 -2.57 3.61 2.65
C CYS A 205 -2.87 2.12 2.71
N LEU A 206 -2.88 1.54 3.91
CA LEU A 206 -3.16 0.12 4.10
C LEU A 206 -4.59 -0.24 3.66
N VAL A 207 -4.76 -1.28 2.85
CA VAL A 207 -6.06 -1.70 2.27
C VAL A 207 -7.00 -2.36 3.28
N GLN A 208 -6.47 -2.99 4.34
CA GLN A 208 -7.26 -3.81 5.28
C GLN A 208 -8.20 -3.05 6.23
N SER A 209 -8.27 -1.72 6.14
CA SER A 209 -9.27 -0.93 6.85
C SER A 209 -10.07 -0.17 5.80
N ALA A 210 -11.40 -0.33 5.81
CA ALA A 210 -12.34 0.24 4.83
C ALA A 210 -12.39 1.79 4.76
N THR A 211 -11.32 2.48 5.17
CA THR A 211 -11.23 3.93 5.37
C THR A 211 -9.84 4.54 5.14
N SER A 212 -8.76 3.79 4.89
CA SER A 212 -7.42 4.35 5.17
C SER A 212 -6.81 5.34 4.17
N CYS A 213 -7.42 5.56 3.01
CA CYS A 213 -7.11 6.69 2.13
C CYS A 213 -8.42 7.38 1.69
N ALA A 214 -9.41 7.40 2.59
CA ALA A 214 -10.79 7.79 2.29
C ALA A 214 -10.81 8.95 1.31
N ASP A 215 -11.52 8.72 0.21
CA ASP A 215 -12.22 9.77 -0.51
C ASP A 215 -12.80 10.75 0.53
N THR A 216 -12.19 11.93 0.62
CA THR A 216 -12.61 13.00 1.54
C THR A 216 -13.71 13.87 0.94
N THR A 217 -14.07 13.61 -0.32
CA THR A 217 -15.12 14.30 -1.04
C THR A 217 -16.24 13.32 -1.28
N PRO A 218 -17.17 13.12 -0.33
CA PRO A 218 -18.28 12.19 -0.52
C PRO A 218 -18.99 12.44 -1.86
N PRO A 219 -19.46 11.38 -2.55
CA PRO A 219 -20.16 11.54 -3.81
C PRO A 219 -21.39 12.41 -3.59
N THR A 220 -21.42 13.55 -4.29
CA THR A 220 -22.58 14.44 -4.32
C THR A 220 -23.41 14.12 -5.55
N VAL A 221 -24.70 14.45 -5.53
CA VAL A 221 -25.52 14.35 -6.73
C VAL A 221 -25.16 15.49 -7.67
N SER A 222 -24.58 15.14 -8.83
CA SER A 222 -24.21 16.09 -9.88
C SER A 222 -25.40 16.43 -10.80
N SER A 223 -26.30 15.47 -11.05
CA SER A 223 -27.55 15.72 -11.77
C SER A 223 -28.65 14.72 -11.42
N ILE A 224 -29.89 15.17 -11.55
CA ILE A 224 -31.11 14.36 -11.43
C ILE A 224 -31.93 14.62 -12.69
N SER A 225 -32.44 13.54 -13.29
CA SER A 225 -33.43 13.59 -14.36
C SER A 225 -34.56 12.63 -14.01
N PRO A 226 -35.83 13.05 -14.08
CA PRO A 226 -36.32 14.42 -14.29
C PRO A 226 -35.84 15.40 -13.21
N THR A 227 -35.77 16.70 -13.53
CA THR A 227 -35.37 17.71 -12.55
C THR A 227 -36.45 17.91 -11.48
N ASP A 228 -36.06 18.36 -10.29
CA ASP A 228 -37.02 18.68 -9.23
C ASP A 228 -38.09 19.68 -9.72
N GLY A 229 -39.37 19.36 -9.49
CA GLY A 229 -40.51 20.14 -9.97
C GLY A 229 -40.81 20.04 -11.47
N GLN A 230 -40.19 19.14 -12.22
CA GLN A 230 -40.51 18.93 -13.63
C GLN A 230 -41.93 18.35 -13.78
N THR A 231 -42.81 19.06 -14.51
CA THR A 231 -44.16 18.62 -14.83
C THR A 231 -44.22 18.01 -16.23
N GLY A 232 -45.24 17.20 -16.50
CA GLY A 232 -45.42 16.56 -17.81
C GLY A 232 -44.39 15.46 -18.14
N VAL A 233 -43.71 14.93 -17.12
CA VAL A 233 -42.80 13.77 -17.25
C VAL A 233 -43.60 12.55 -17.69
N SER A 234 -43.12 11.82 -18.72
CA SER A 234 -43.81 10.62 -19.18
C SER A 234 -43.69 9.51 -18.14
N VAL A 235 -44.77 8.73 -17.94
CA VAL A 235 -44.74 7.52 -17.08
C VAL A 235 -43.76 6.44 -17.57
N SER A 236 -43.29 6.56 -18.81
CA SER A 236 -42.28 5.67 -19.41
C SER A 236 -40.86 6.24 -19.34
N GLU A 237 -40.66 7.41 -18.72
CA GLU A 237 -39.36 8.09 -18.66
C GLU A 237 -38.50 7.52 -17.54
N ASN A 238 -37.19 7.38 -17.80
CA ASN A 238 -36.26 6.85 -16.81
C ASN A 238 -35.90 7.92 -15.79
N ILE A 239 -35.87 7.51 -14.52
CA ILE A 239 -35.29 8.32 -13.45
C ILE A 239 -33.81 7.98 -13.35
N SER A 240 -32.94 8.99 -13.47
CA SER A 240 -31.49 8.84 -13.37
C SER A 240 -30.90 9.85 -12.40
N VAL A 241 -29.95 9.39 -11.60
CA VAL A 241 -29.11 10.21 -10.72
C VAL A 241 -27.66 10.00 -11.14
N THR A 242 -26.95 11.10 -11.39
CA THR A 242 -25.51 11.07 -11.68
C THR A 242 -24.78 11.66 -10.49
N PHE A 243 -23.75 10.96 -10.01
CA PHE A 243 -22.91 11.43 -8.90
C PHE A 243 -21.71 12.23 -9.41
N SER A 244 -21.10 13.03 -8.53
CA SER A 244 -19.90 13.83 -8.82
C SER A 244 -18.66 12.98 -9.10
N GLU A 245 -18.70 11.71 -8.72
CA GLU A 245 -17.67 10.72 -8.99
C GLU A 245 -18.27 9.31 -9.08
N THR A 246 -17.47 8.36 -9.56
CA THR A 246 -17.81 6.95 -9.63
C THR A 246 -17.92 6.35 -8.23
N MET A 247 -19.09 5.82 -7.88
CA MET A 247 -19.26 5.06 -6.64
C MET A 247 -18.79 3.62 -6.82
N ASP A 248 -18.16 3.03 -5.80
CA ASP A 248 -17.95 1.57 -5.75
C ASP A 248 -19.31 0.88 -5.78
N PHE A 249 -19.53 0.01 -6.77
CA PHE A 249 -20.80 -0.67 -7.01
C PHE A 249 -21.23 -1.59 -5.86
N ASN A 250 -20.30 -2.02 -5.00
CA ASN A 250 -20.57 -2.89 -3.86
C ASN A 250 -20.80 -2.11 -2.55
N SER A 251 -20.54 -0.80 -2.55
CA SER A 251 -20.69 0.07 -1.38
C SER A 251 -22.13 0.52 -1.05
N PRO A 252 -23.10 0.62 -2.00
CA PRO A 252 -24.45 0.96 -1.65
C PRO A 252 -25.04 -0.15 -0.80
N THR A 253 -25.46 0.18 0.42
CA THR A 253 -26.32 -0.69 1.21
C THR A 253 -27.69 -0.72 0.55
N VAL A 254 -27.86 -1.61 -0.42
CA VAL A 254 -29.18 -1.91 -0.97
C VAL A 254 -29.98 -2.54 0.16
N ASN A 255 -31.21 -2.07 0.39
CA ASN A 255 -32.11 -2.80 1.28
C ASN A 255 -32.31 -4.21 0.67
N THR A 256 -31.80 -5.24 1.36
CA THR A 256 -31.88 -6.64 0.95
C THR A 256 -33.02 -7.39 1.64
N ASP A 257 -33.75 -6.73 2.54
CA ASP A 257 -34.90 -7.31 3.24
C ASP A 257 -36.06 -7.59 2.26
N ASN A 258 -36.03 -6.99 1.06
CA ASN A 258 -36.94 -7.26 -0.03
C ASN A 258 -36.37 -6.79 -1.39
N THR A 259 -37.15 -6.92 -2.47
CA THR A 259 -36.76 -6.45 -3.82
C THR A 259 -37.05 -4.96 -4.03
N THR A 260 -37.13 -4.14 -2.97
CA THR A 260 -37.51 -2.72 -3.08
C THR A 260 -36.51 -1.81 -2.37
N CYS A 261 -36.01 -0.80 -3.08
CA CYS A 261 -35.33 0.34 -2.48
C CYS A 261 -36.38 1.22 -1.75
N TYR A 262 -36.19 1.51 -0.46
CA TYR A 262 -36.99 2.52 0.22
C TYR A 262 -36.33 3.90 0.10
N GLY A 263 -37.10 4.82 -0.45
CA GLY A 263 -36.90 6.26 -0.43
C GLY A 263 -38.27 6.89 -0.65
N SER A 264 -38.49 8.10 -0.14
CA SER A 264 -39.76 8.81 -0.35
C SER A 264 -39.85 9.32 -1.78
N LEU A 265 -40.34 8.49 -2.71
CA LEU A 265 -40.85 8.97 -4.01
C LEU A 265 -42.32 9.37 -3.79
N ALA A 266 -42.55 10.64 -3.48
CA ALA A 266 -43.88 11.21 -3.47
C ALA A 266 -44.24 11.61 -4.91
N LEU A 267 -45.13 10.86 -5.55
CA LEU A 267 -45.80 11.33 -6.76
C LEU A 267 -46.96 12.22 -6.32
N SER A 268 -46.86 13.51 -6.64
CA SER A 268 -47.96 14.45 -6.47
C SER A 268 -49.10 14.10 -7.43
N SER A 269 -50.33 14.38 -7.01
CA SER A 269 -51.55 14.06 -7.78
C SER A 269 -52.00 15.20 -8.70
N ASP A 270 -51.13 16.17 -8.98
CA ASP A 270 -51.40 17.27 -9.92
C ASP A 270 -51.04 16.93 -11.36
#